data_AF-A0A7X3ZJ42-F1
#
_entry.id   AF-A0A7X3ZJ42-F1
#
_cell.length_a   1.000
_cell.length_b   1.000
_cell.length_c   1.000
_cell.angle_alpha   90.00
_cell.angle_beta   90.00
_cell.angle_gamma   90.00
#
_symmetry.space_group_name_H-M   'P 1'
#
loop_
_entity.id
_entity.type
_entity.pdbx_description
1 polymer ?
#
loop_
_entity_poly.entity_id
_entity_poly.type
_entity_poly.pdbx_seq_one_letter_code
_entity_poly.pdbx_strand_id
1 'polypeptide(L)'
;MMKRDYDYLRELMFEIEEKESHQYIFPLLMSQSREEQKKHHHLSLLCDKGFLEQLNDHVYRMTSAGHDFIESVRDGGIWEKTKVAVAETGGNASIELINRLAQGYLKKKIAEHTGLEL
;
A
#
# COMPACT_ATOMS: atom_id res chain seq x y z
N MET A 1 4.64 3.80 20.19
CA MET A 1 3.94 3.12 19.09
C MET A 1 4.19 3.91 17.82
N MET A 2 4.63 3.28 16.73
CA MET A 2 4.84 3.98 15.45
C MET A 2 3.48 4.35 14.84
N LYS A 3 3.39 5.54 14.22
CA LYS A 3 2.20 5.92 13.46
C LYS A 3 2.24 5.23 12.10
N ARG A 4 1.08 4.85 11.59
CA ARG A 4 0.94 4.37 10.21
C ARG A 4 1.27 5.51 9.24
N ASP A 5 2.14 5.21 8.29
CA ASP A 5 2.63 6.12 7.27
C ASP A 5 2.19 5.61 5.88
N TYR A 6 1.29 6.34 5.23
CA TYR A 6 0.66 5.90 3.99
C TYR A 6 1.56 6.01 2.77
N ASP A 7 2.40 7.04 2.71
CA ASP A 7 3.40 7.15 1.65
C ASP A 7 4.41 6.01 1.80
N TYR A 8 4.85 5.70 3.03
CA TYR A 8 5.76 4.59 3.26
C TYR A 8 5.16 3.21 2.96
N LEU A 9 3.86 2.99 3.24
CA LEU A 9 3.17 1.75 2.84
C LEU A 9 3.18 1.56 1.33
N ARG A 10 2.92 2.64 0.58
CA ARG A 10 2.95 2.65 -0.88
C ARG A 10 4.36 2.36 -1.40
N GLU A 11 5.37 3.05 -0.87
CA GLU A 11 6.78 2.83 -1.21
C GLU A 11 7.21 1.38 -0.95
N LEU A 12 6.84 0.83 0.21
CA LEU A 12 7.16 -0.55 0.58
C LEU A 12 6.50 -1.58 -0.35
N MET A 13 5.26 -1.33 -0.75
CA MET A 13 4.56 -2.20 -1.70
C MET A 13 5.23 -2.17 -3.08
N PHE A 14 5.68 -1.02 -3.57
CA PHE A 14 6.50 -0.96 -4.80
C PHE A 14 7.86 -1.65 -4.65
N GLU A 15 8.53 -1.49 -3.50
CA GLU A 15 9.79 -2.18 -3.22
C GLU A 15 9.64 -3.71 -3.30
N ILE A 16 8.51 -4.23 -2.79
CA ILE A 16 8.19 -5.66 -2.85
C ILE A 16 7.88 -6.09 -4.29
N GLU A 17 7.10 -5.30 -5.03
CA GLU A 17 6.74 -5.58 -6.44
C GLU A 17 7.96 -5.62 -7.37
N GLU A 18 8.97 -4.77 -7.14
CA GLU A 18 10.18 -4.69 -7.95
C GLU A 18 11.08 -5.94 -7.80
N LYS A 19 10.86 -6.78 -6.77
CA LYS A 19 11.66 -8.00 -6.58
C LYS A 19 11.28 -9.05 -7.62
N GLU A 20 12.30 -9.65 -8.25
CA GLU A 20 12.12 -10.77 -9.18
C GLU A 20 11.52 -12.02 -8.51
N SER A 21 11.72 -12.16 -7.19
CA SER A 21 11.18 -13.26 -6.40
C SER A 21 9.74 -12.96 -5.94
N HIS A 22 8.85 -13.94 -6.07
CA HIS A 22 7.49 -13.87 -5.52
C HIS A 22 7.48 -13.78 -3.98
N GLN A 23 8.62 -14.08 -3.34
CA GLN A 23 8.83 -14.02 -1.90
C GLN A 23 9.71 -12.83 -1.54
N TYR A 24 9.24 -12.03 -0.60
CA TYR A 24 9.98 -10.96 0.04
C TYR A 24 10.50 -11.42 1.39
N ILE A 25 11.82 -11.40 1.56
CA ILE A 25 12.50 -11.84 2.78
C ILE A 25 12.89 -10.60 3.59
N PHE A 26 12.35 -10.49 4.80
CA PHE A 26 12.73 -9.49 5.79
C PHE A 26 13.30 -10.20 7.03
N PRO A 27 14.63 -10.19 7.20
CA PRO A 27 15.26 -10.92 8.30
C PRO A 27 14.93 -10.30 9.65
N LEU A 28 14.51 -11.11 10.63
CA LEU A 28 14.37 -10.65 12.01
C LEU A 28 15.73 -10.65 12.69
N LEU A 29 16.26 -9.47 12.94
CA LEU A 29 17.52 -9.29 13.66
C LEU A 29 17.28 -9.12 15.17
N MET A 30 18.19 -9.65 15.99
CA MET A 30 18.17 -9.48 17.45
C MET A 30 18.26 -8.00 17.86
N SER A 31 18.95 -7.19 17.06
CA SER A 31 19.00 -5.73 17.18
C SER A 31 18.53 -5.12 15.87
N GLN A 32 17.33 -4.55 15.86
CA GLN A 32 16.81 -3.81 14.72
C GLN A 32 17.05 -2.31 14.91
N SER A 33 17.59 -1.68 13.88
CA SER A 33 17.58 -0.23 13.72
C SER A 33 16.16 0.31 13.72
N ARG A 34 16.01 1.62 13.92
CA ARG A 34 14.69 2.29 13.88
C ARG A 34 13.99 2.11 12.52
N GLU A 35 14.75 2.09 11.44
CA GLU A 35 14.22 1.90 10.09
C GLU A 35 13.73 0.47 9.86
N GLU A 36 14.44 -0.54 10.35
CA GLU A 36 13.99 -1.94 10.29
C GLU A 36 12.72 -2.15 11.12
N GLN A 37 12.63 -1.54 12.30
CA GLN A 37 11.40 -1.55 13.09
C GLN A 37 10.24 -0.87 12.36
N LYS A 38 10.50 0.24 11.65
CA LYS A 38 9.49 0.92 10.80
C LYS A 38 9.02 -0.01 9.69
N LYS A 39 9.94 -0.64 8.96
CA LYS A 39 9.63 -1.59 7.88
C LYS A 39 8.80 -2.77 8.40
N HIS A 40 9.26 -3.44 9.46
CA HIS A 40 8.55 -4.58 10.05
C HIS A 40 7.14 -4.22 10.51
N HIS A 41 6.98 -3.06 11.17
CA HIS A 41 5.67 -2.58 11.59
C HIS A 41 4.72 -2.40 10.41
N HIS A 42 5.17 -1.81 9.31
CA HIS A 42 4.32 -1.59 8.13
C HIS A 42 4.06 -2.87 7.34
N LEU A 43 5.00 -3.82 7.28
CA LEU A 43 4.75 -5.17 6.75
C LEU A 43 3.61 -5.86 7.51
N SER A 44 3.62 -5.78 8.84
CA SER A 44 2.56 -6.34 9.69
C SER A 44 1.20 -5.70 9.38
N LEU A 45 1.16 -4.37 9.25
CA LEU A 45 -0.08 -3.64 8.91
C LEU A 45 -0.65 -4.01 7.53
N LEU A 46 0.20 -4.33 6.56
CA LEU A 46 -0.21 -4.80 5.23
C LEU A 46 -0.76 -6.23 5.29
N CYS A 47 -0.18 -7.08 6.14
CA CYS A 47 -0.68 -8.43 6.41
C CYS A 47 -2.06 -8.39 7.08
N ASP A 48 -2.26 -7.53 8.07
CA ASP A 48 -3.55 -7.34 8.77
C ASP A 48 -4.70 -6.97 7.82
N LYS A 49 -4.37 -6.37 6.67
CA LYS A 49 -5.32 -5.98 5.64
C LYS A 49 -5.38 -6.93 4.44
N GLY A 50 -4.60 -8.01 4.48
CA GLY A 50 -4.56 -9.01 3.42
C GLY A 50 -3.94 -8.52 2.12
N PHE A 51 -3.18 -7.42 2.13
CA PHE A 51 -2.40 -6.97 0.97
C PHE A 51 -1.11 -7.76 0.84
N LEU A 52 -0.55 -8.18 1.98
CA LEU A 52 0.51 -9.17 2.06
C LEU A 52 0.01 -10.39 2.82
N GLU A 53 0.66 -11.51 2.58
CA GLU A 53 0.53 -12.75 3.35
C GLU A 53 1.89 -13.09 3.95
N GLN A 54 1.93 -13.29 5.26
CA GLN A 54 3.12 -13.78 5.94
C GLN A 54 3.17 -15.31 5.85
N LEU A 55 4.16 -15.83 5.11
CA LEU A 55 4.35 -17.28 4.93
C LEU A 55 5.08 -17.90 6.13
N ASN A 56 5.98 -17.15 6.76
CA ASN A 56 6.64 -17.47 8.02
C ASN A 56 7.18 -16.18 8.67
N ASP A 57 7.87 -16.29 9.81
CA ASP A 57 8.36 -15.16 10.60
C ASP A 57 9.15 -14.08 9.81
N HIS A 58 9.71 -14.42 8.65
CA HIS A 58 10.58 -13.53 7.87
C HIS A 58 10.20 -13.42 6.39
N VAL A 59 9.22 -14.20 5.93
CA VAL A 59 8.88 -14.28 4.50
C VAL A 59 7.46 -13.82 4.26
N TYR A 60 7.33 -12.90 3.32
CA TYR A 60 6.08 -12.27 2.91
C TYR A 60 5.84 -12.52 1.43
N ARG A 61 4.57 -12.58 1.04
CA ARG A 61 4.13 -12.70 -0.36
C ARG A 61 3.06 -11.65 -0.63
N MET A 62 3.10 -11.02 -1.79
CA MET A 62 2.01 -10.15 -2.22
C MET A 62 0.76 -10.96 -2.58
N THR A 63 -0.40 -10.54 -2.09
CA THR A 63 -1.68 -11.16 -2.45
C THR A 63 -2.25 -10.52 -3.72
N SER A 64 -3.30 -11.11 -4.30
CA SER A 64 -4.04 -10.47 -5.41
C SER A 64 -4.56 -9.08 -5.02
N ALA A 65 -5.08 -8.93 -3.79
CA ALA A 65 -5.56 -7.65 -3.28
C ALA A 65 -4.41 -6.63 -3.10
N GLY A 66 -3.19 -7.11 -2.79
CA GLY A 66 -1.99 -6.28 -2.78
C GLY A 66 -1.64 -5.73 -4.16
N HIS A 67 -1.71 -6.57 -5.19
CA HIS A 67 -1.53 -6.12 -6.58
C HIS A 67 -2.60 -5.10 -6.99
N ASP A 68 -3.87 -5.36 -6.69
CA ASP A 68 -4.97 -4.42 -6.99
C ASP A 68 -4.78 -3.08 -6.27
N PHE A 69 -4.29 -3.10 -5.03
CA PHE A 69 -3.95 -1.89 -4.29
C PHE A 69 -2.85 -1.10 -5.03
N ILE A 70 -1.73 -1.75 -5.41
CA ILE A 70 -0.64 -1.07 -6.13
C ILE A 70 -1.15 -0.45 -7.43
N GLU A 71 -1.93 -1.18 -8.23
CA GLU A 71 -2.49 -0.64 -9.48
C GLU A 71 -3.36 0.60 -9.24
N SER A 72 -4.16 0.59 -8.18
CA SER A 72 -5.00 1.75 -7.83
C SER A 72 -4.19 3.01 -7.46
N VAL A 73 -2.99 2.85 -6.88
CA VAL A 73 -2.13 3.94 -6.43
C VAL A 73 -0.87 4.14 -7.30
N ARG A 74 -0.77 3.44 -8.44
CA ARG A 74 0.38 3.51 -9.34
C ARG A 74 0.58 4.90 -9.94
N ASP A 75 -0.51 5.48 -10.43
CA ASP A 75 -0.52 6.83 -10.96
C ASP A 75 -0.28 7.86 -9.85
N GLY A 76 0.84 8.58 -9.93
CA GLY A 76 1.20 9.60 -8.94
C GLY A 76 0.18 10.74 -8.83
N GLY A 77 -0.50 11.09 -9.92
CA GLY A 77 -1.56 12.11 -9.90
C GLY A 77 -2.81 11.65 -9.17
N ILE A 78 -3.19 10.38 -9.32
CA ILE A 78 -4.27 9.75 -8.54
C ILE A 78 -3.89 9.66 -7.06
N TRP A 79 -2.64 9.31 -6.76
CA TRP A 79 -2.13 9.27 -5.39
C TRP A 79 -2.22 10.64 -4.70
N GLU A 80 -1.72 11.69 -5.35
CA GLU A 80 -1.79 13.04 -4.77
C GLU A 80 -3.23 13.53 -4.59
N LYS A 81 -4.12 13.29 -5.57
CA LYS A 81 -5.55 13.60 -5.41
C LYS A 81 -6.18 12.88 -4.22
N THR A 82 -5.82 11.61 -4.02
CA THR A 82 -6.28 10.81 -2.88
C THR A 82 -5.81 11.42 -1.56
N LYS A 83 -4.53 11.80 -1.45
CA LYS A 83 -4.00 12.44 -0.25
C LYS A 83 -4.66 13.79 0.03
N VAL A 84 -4.88 14.61 -1.00
CA VAL A 84 -5.58 15.90 -0.86
C VAL A 84 -7.00 15.70 -0.31
N ALA A 85 -7.77 14.77 -0.88
CA ALA A 85 -9.13 14.49 -0.40
C ALA A 85 -9.17 14.03 1.07
N VAL A 86 -8.19 13.21 1.49
CA VAL A 86 -8.07 12.80 2.89
C VAL A 86 -7.66 13.98 3.77
N ALA A 87 -6.74 14.83 3.32
CA ALA A 87 -6.30 16.01 4.07
C ALA A 87 -7.44 17.01 4.28
N GLU A 88 -8.26 17.27 3.26
CA GLU A 88 -9.42 18.17 3.31
C GLU A 88 -10.50 17.69 4.30
N THR A 89 -10.55 16.39 4.60
CA THR A 89 -11.48 15.79 5.58
C THR A 89 -10.89 15.66 6.99
N GLY A 90 -9.75 16.32 7.25
CA GLY A 90 -9.08 16.32 8.56
C GLY A 90 -7.92 15.34 8.69
N GLY A 91 -7.48 14.73 7.58
CA GLY A 91 -6.25 13.92 7.51
C GLY A 91 -6.36 12.50 8.07
N ASN A 92 -7.55 12.06 8.46
CA ASN A 92 -7.78 10.77 9.10
C ASN A 92 -8.57 9.84 8.17
N ALA A 93 -7.89 8.90 7.54
CA ALA A 93 -8.53 7.83 6.76
C ALA A 93 -7.95 6.48 7.15
N SER A 94 -8.72 5.40 6.97
CA SER A 94 -8.16 4.04 6.99
C SER A 94 -7.45 3.76 5.65
N ILE A 95 -6.52 2.80 5.64
CA ILE A 95 -5.86 2.37 4.39
C ILE A 95 -6.87 1.82 3.36
N GLU A 96 -7.96 1.20 3.83
CA GLU A 96 -9.05 0.73 3.00
C GLU A 96 -9.80 1.90 2.33
N LEU A 97 -10.07 2.98 3.08
CA LEU A 97 -10.69 4.18 2.51
C LEU A 97 -9.77 4.85 1.49
N ILE A 98 -8.46 4.90 1.76
CA ILE A 98 -7.46 5.41 0.81
C ILE A 98 -7.48 4.59 -0.48
N ASN A 99 -7.46 3.26 -0.40
CA ASN A 99 -7.56 2.38 -1.57
C ASN A 99 -8.84 2.66 -2.37
N ARG A 100 -10.00 2.73 -1.70
CA ARG A 100 -11.30 3.00 -2.34
C ARG A 100 -11.34 4.36 -3.03
N LEU A 101 -10.73 5.39 -2.45
CA LEU A 101 -10.64 6.72 -3.08
C LEU A 101 -9.78 6.68 -4.34
N ALA A 102 -8.61 6.04 -4.26
CA ALA A 102 -7.71 5.88 -5.41
C ALA A 102 -8.40 5.12 -6.56
N GLN A 103 -9.09 4.01 -6.24
CA GLN A 103 -9.91 3.27 -7.20
C GLN A 103 -11.03 4.14 -7.80
N GLY A 104 -11.70 4.96 -7.00
CA GLY A 104 -12.74 5.88 -7.49
C GLY A 104 -12.20 6.91 -8.49
N TYR A 105 -11.02 7.49 -8.22
CA TYR A 105 -10.36 8.40 -9.16
C TYR A 105 -9.89 7.68 -10.43
N LEU A 106 -9.38 6.45 -10.31
CA LEU A 106 -9.01 5.64 -11.46
C LEU A 106 -10.22 5.32 -12.35
N LYS A 107 -11.34 4.88 -11.75
CA LYS A 107 -12.60 4.65 -12.45
C LYS A 107 -13.07 5.90 -13.20
N LYS A 108 -13.05 7.06 -12.53
CA LYS A 108 -13.39 8.34 -13.17
C LYS A 108 -12.50 8.63 -14.39
N LYS A 109 -11.18 8.44 -14.26
CA LYS A 109 -10.23 8.64 -15.36
C LYS A 109 -10.50 7.69 -16.53
N ILE A 110 -10.84 6.42 -16.26
CA ILE A 110 -11.20 5.45 -17.31
C ILE A 110 -12.51 5.85 -17.98
N ALA A 111 -13.53 6.26 -17.22
CA ALA A 111 -14.80 6.71 -17.77
C ALA A 111 -14.64 7.94 -18.66
N GLU A 112 -13.84 8.92 -18.25
CA GLU A 112 -13.51 10.11 -19.05
C GLU A 112 -12.79 9.75 -20.37
N HIS A 113 -11.97 8.70 -20.37
CA HIS A 113 -11.21 8.28 -21.55
C HIS A 113 -12.02 7.39 -22.52
N THR A 114 -12.89 6.52 -21.98
CA THR A 114 -13.57 5.46 -22.74
C THR A 114 -15.04 5.77 -23.03
N GLY A 115 -15.66 6.67 -22.25
CA GLY A 115 -17.11 6.89 -22.24
C GLY A 115 -17.93 5.81 -21.53
N LEU A 116 -17.28 4.83 -20.88
CA LEU A 116 -17.94 3.75 -20.14
C LEU A 116 -18.05 4.08 -18.64
N GLU A 117 -19.24 3.94 -18.06
CA GLU A 117 -19.43 4.03 -16.59
C GLU A 117 -19.11 2.68 -15.92
N LEU A 118 -18.33 2.70 -14.82
CA LEU A 118 -17.72 1.54 -14.14
C LEU A 118 -17.95 1.51 -12.61
#